data_AF-A0A2A5FMJ9-F1
#
_entry.id   AF-A0A2A5FMJ9-F1
#
_cell.length_a   1.000
_cell.length_b   1.000
_cell.length_c   1.000
_cell.angle_alpha   90.00
_cell.angle_beta   90.00
_cell.angle_gamma   90.00
#
_symmetry.space_group_name_H-M   'P 1'
#
loop_
_entity.id
_entity.type
_entity.pdbx_description
1 polymer ?
#
loop_
_entity_poly.entity_id
_entity_poly.type
_entity_poly.pdbx_seq_one_letter_code
_entity_poly.pdbx_strand_id
1 'polypeptide(L)'
;MKKSKFELNEKLKEFIENQEWIFAKTYAKTWPHEYIVQERVDNELFMELANQIDNFGYEDYFYKTKQIYFEYNGFTYWHMENIINRCVSEDTFHEREKSGRLPENFK
;
A
#
# COMPACT_ATOMS: atom_id res chain seq x y z
N MET A 1 -6.61 -25.56 8.95
CA MET A 1 -6.34 -24.16 9.38
C MET A 1 -6.90 -23.22 8.34
N LYS A 2 -7.87 -22.37 8.70
CA LYS A 2 -8.26 -21.25 7.84
C LYS A 2 -7.15 -20.21 7.95
N LYS A 3 -6.41 -19.95 6.86
CA LYS A 3 -5.47 -18.82 6.84
C LYS A 3 -6.26 -17.55 7.16
N SER A 4 -5.73 -16.75 8.09
CA SER A 4 -6.32 -15.46 8.45
C SER A 4 -6.46 -14.60 7.20
N LYS A 5 -7.58 -13.87 7.07
CA LYS A 5 -7.80 -12.93 5.95
C LYS A 5 -6.74 -11.82 5.86
N PHE A 6 -5.91 -11.69 6.89
CA PHE A 6 -4.90 -10.65 7.06
C PHE A 6 -3.47 -11.15 6.88
N GLU A 7 -3.27 -12.43 6.55
CA GLU A 7 -1.92 -13.00 6.42
C GLU A 7 -1.55 -13.25 4.96
N LEU A 8 -0.46 -12.61 4.53
CA LEU A 8 0.23 -12.99 3.30
C LEU A 8 0.77 -14.42 3.43
N ASN A 9 0.78 -15.16 2.33
CA ASN A 9 1.52 -16.42 2.28
C ASN A 9 3.04 -16.13 2.19
N GLU A 10 3.87 -17.13 2.52
CA GLU A 10 5.33 -16.94 2.55
C GLU A 10 5.92 -16.45 1.23
N LYS A 11 5.38 -16.88 0.08
CA LYS A 11 5.86 -16.39 -1.23
C LYS A 11 5.61 -14.90 -1.41
N LEU A 12 4.43 -14.43 -1.01
CA LEU A 12 4.10 -13.00 -1.07
C LEU A 12 4.91 -12.18 -0.06
N LYS A 13 5.21 -12.73 1.11
CA LYS A 13 6.10 -12.09 2.10
C LYS A 13 7.51 -11.92 1.53
N GLU A 14 8.09 -13.00 1.02
CA GLU A 14 9.41 -12.97 0.37
C GLU A 14 9.41 -12.04 -0.84
N PHE A 15 8.33 -12.01 -1.62
CA PHE A 15 8.18 -11.11 -2.75
C PHE A 15 8.30 -9.65 -2.30
N ILE A 16 7.45 -9.18 -1.38
CA ILE A 16 7.43 -7.76 -0.97
C ILE A 16 8.72 -7.32 -0.28
N GLU A 17 9.38 -8.21 0.46
CA GLU A 17 10.64 -7.94 1.16
C GLU A 17 11.82 -7.77 0.19
N ASN A 18 11.80 -8.48 -0.94
CA ASN A 18 12.90 -8.49 -1.91
C ASN A 18 12.69 -7.55 -3.12
N GLN A 19 11.56 -6.82 -3.20
CA GLN A 19 11.36 -5.87 -4.30
C GLN A 19 12.16 -4.59 -4.09
N GLU A 20 12.66 -4.03 -5.20
CA GLU A 20 13.17 -2.66 -5.24
C GLU A 20 12.00 -1.68 -5.35
N TRP A 21 11.58 -1.14 -4.21
CA TRP A 21 10.50 -0.16 -4.14
C TRP A 21 10.97 1.21 -4.64
N ILE A 22 10.20 1.79 -5.55
CA ILE A 22 10.52 3.09 -6.14
C ILE A 22 9.87 4.20 -5.29
N PHE A 23 10.70 5.05 -4.68
CA PHE A 23 10.19 6.19 -3.92
C PHE A 23 9.59 7.27 -4.82
N ALA A 24 8.33 7.65 -4.55
CA ALA A 24 7.59 8.64 -5.30
C ALA A 24 8.01 10.08 -4.93
N LYS A 25 9.13 10.55 -5.51
CA LYS A 25 9.75 11.86 -5.20
C LYS A 25 8.80 13.05 -5.27
N THR A 26 7.82 13.01 -6.19
CA THR A 26 6.81 14.08 -6.36
C THR A 26 6.00 14.32 -5.08
N TYR A 27 5.78 13.28 -4.27
CA TYR A 27 4.96 13.35 -3.06
C TYR A 27 5.78 13.33 -1.77
N ALA A 28 7.11 13.39 -1.85
CA ALA A 28 8.01 13.25 -0.70
C ALA A 28 7.68 14.19 0.48
N LYS A 29 7.22 15.41 0.20
CA LYS A 29 6.88 16.42 1.22
C LYS A 29 5.45 16.34 1.74
N THR A 30 4.56 15.63 1.04
CA THR A 30 3.13 15.63 1.34
C THR A 30 2.65 14.23 1.67
N TRP A 31 2.80 13.26 0.77
CA TRP A 31 2.30 11.90 0.91
C TRP A 31 3.41 10.91 0.53
N PRO A 32 4.44 10.76 1.36
CA PRO A 32 5.56 9.89 1.05
C PRO A 32 5.09 8.44 0.92
N HIS A 33 5.37 7.84 -0.22
CA HIS A 33 5.06 6.45 -0.51
C HIS A 33 6.06 5.90 -1.52
N GLU A 34 6.04 4.59 -1.66
CA GLU A 34 6.82 3.85 -2.64
C GLU A 34 5.89 2.99 -3.49
N TYR A 35 6.38 2.54 -4.63
CA TYR A 35 5.61 1.66 -5.51
C TYR A 35 6.49 0.66 -6.25
N ILE A 36 5.87 -0.43 -6.67
CA ILE A 36 6.40 -1.36 -7.67
C ILE A 36 5.54 -1.27 -8.94
N VAL A 37 6.15 -1.55 -10.09
CA VAL A 37 5.48 -1.55 -11.40
C VAL A 37 5.44 -2.97 -11.91
N GLN A 38 4.27 -3.44 -12.33
CA GLN A 38 4.00 -4.81 -12.78
C GLN A 38 5.05 -5.34 -13.78
N GLU A 39 5.43 -4.53 -14.77
CA GLU A 39 6.38 -4.91 -15.82
C GLU A 39 7.83 -5.07 -15.34
N ARG A 40 8.15 -4.65 -14.10
CA ARG A 40 9.51 -4.63 -13.55
C ARG A 40 9.74 -5.70 -12.48
N VAL A 41 8.72 -6.48 -12.18
CA VAL A 41 8.73 -7.49 -11.13
C VAL A 41 8.18 -8.80 -11.68
N ASP A 42 8.19 -9.86 -10.88
CA ASP A 42 7.50 -11.09 -11.23
C ASP A 42 5.99 -10.82 -11.37
N ASN A 43 5.47 -10.99 -12.58
CA ASN A 43 4.08 -10.65 -12.90
C ASN A 43 3.07 -11.55 -12.18
N GLU A 44 3.38 -12.83 -11.94
CA GLU A 44 2.47 -13.73 -11.24
C GLU A 44 2.34 -13.34 -9.78
N LEU A 45 3.47 -13.04 -9.12
CA LEU A 45 3.48 -12.58 -7.72
C LEU A 45 2.86 -11.19 -7.57
N PHE A 46 3.07 -10.29 -8.55
CA PHE A 46 2.37 -8.99 -8.57
C PHE A 46 0.86 -9.17 -8.61
N MET A 47 0.36 -9.98 -9.54
CA MET A 47 -1.08 -10.22 -9.68
C MET A 47 -1.66 -10.95 -8.48
N GLU A 48 -0.90 -11.86 -7.86
CA GLU A 48 -1.32 -12.52 -6.61
C GLU A 48 -1.42 -11.52 -5.45
N LEU A 49 -0.47 -10.59 -5.31
CA LEU A 49 -0.52 -9.53 -4.32
C LEU A 49 -1.67 -8.54 -4.58
N ALA A 50 -1.86 -8.11 -5.82
CA ALA A 50 -2.97 -7.25 -6.23
C ALA A 50 -4.32 -7.89 -5.85
N ASN A 51 -4.52 -9.16 -6.19
CA ASN A 51 -5.72 -9.90 -5.82
C ASN A 51 -5.88 -10.03 -4.30
N GLN A 52 -4.78 -10.19 -3.56
CA GLN A 52 -4.82 -10.22 -2.11
C GLN A 52 -5.32 -8.88 -1.53
N ILE A 53 -4.80 -7.76 -2.04
CA ILE A 53 -5.23 -6.41 -1.65
C ILE A 53 -6.71 -6.21 -1.97
N ASP A 54 -7.11 -6.45 -3.23
CA ASP A 54 -8.45 -6.13 -3.72
C ASP A 54 -9.57 -6.97 -3.05
N ASN A 55 -9.27 -8.22 -2.69
CA ASN A 55 -10.28 -9.13 -2.10
C ASN A 55 -10.28 -9.18 -0.57
N PHE A 56 -9.17 -8.83 0.08
CA PHE A 56 -9.02 -8.97 1.53
C PHE A 56 -8.62 -7.69 2.25
N GLY A 57 -8.34 -6.61 1.52
CA GLY A 57 -8.22 -5.28 2.08
C GLY A 57 -9.54 -4.75 2.64
N TYR A 58 -9.47 -3.58 3.25
CA TYR A 58 -10.62 -2.82 3.74
C TYR A 58 -10.76 -1.53 2.93
N GLU A 59 -12.01 -1.07 2.77
CA GLU A 59 -12.27 0.23 2.19
C GLU A 59 -11.88 1.35 3.15
N ASP A 60 -11.14 2.32 2.63
CA ASP A 60 -10.89 3.58 3.30
C ASP A 60 -10.78 4.73 2.29
N TYR A 61 -10.49 5.94 2.75
CA TYR A 61 -10.44 7.12 1.90
C TYR A 61 -9.08 7.81 1.92
N PHE A 62 -8.59 8.13 0.73
CA PHE A 62 -7.61 9.19 0.53
C PHE A 62 -8.37 10.45 0.12
N TYR A 63 -8.53 11.40 1.05
CA TYR A 63 -9.46 12.52 0.87
C TYR A 63 -10.90 12.06 0.64
N LYS A 64 -11.41 12.27 -0.58
CA LYS A 64 -12.74 11.86 -1.02
C LYS A 64 -12.68 10.67 -1.97
N THR A 65 -11.47 10.19 -2.27
CA THR A 65 -11.23 9.07 -3.17
C THR A 65 -11.19 7.80 -2.34
N LYS A 66 -12.13 6.90 -2.63
CA LYS A 66 -12.18 5.58 -2.01
C LYS A 66 -11.02 4.73 -2.51
N GLN A 67 -10.38 4.00 -1.59
CA GLN A 67 -9.29 3.07 -1.85
C GLN A 67 -9.53 1.74 -1.13
N ILE A 68 -8.89 0.68 -1.61
CA ILE A 68 -8.78 -0.59 -0.88
C ILE A 68 -7.39 -0.66 -0.29
N TYR A 69 -7.33 -0.71 1.04
CA TYR A 69 -6.09 -0.78 1.81
C TYR A 69 -5.89 -2.16 2.41
N PHE A 70 -4.65 -2.63 2.35
CA PHE A 70 -4.23 -3.85 3.01
C PHE A 70 -3.04 -3.55 3.92
N GLU A 71 -3.16 -3.85 5.20
CA GLU A 71 -2.11 -3.61 6.18
C GLU A 71 -1.25 -4.85 6.39
N TYR A 72 0.06 -4.68 6.29
CA TYR A 72 1.02 -5.73 6.61
C TYR A 72 2.36 -5.14 7.05
N ASN A 73 2.86 -5.61 8.20
CA ASN A 73 4.19 -5.30 8.73
C ASN A 73 4.52 -3.79 8.79
N GLY A 74 3.58 -2.98 9.30
CA GLY A 74 3.75 -1.52 9.45
C GLY A 74 3.61 -0.71 8.17
N PHE A 75 3.24 -1.37 7.06
CA PHE A 75 2.92 -0.72 5.80
C PHE A 75 1.45 -0.90 5.43
N THR A 76 0.90 0.12 4.78
CA THR A 76 -0.40 0.07 4.12
C THR A 76 -0.20 0.03 2.61
N TYR A 77 -0.73 -1.00 1.97
CA TYR A 77 -0.62 -1.27 0.54
C TYR A 77 -1.93 -0.92 -0.19
N TRP A 78 -1.83 -0.43 -1.41
CA TRP A 78 -2.98 -0.27 -2.31
C TRP A 78 -2.60 -0.51 -3.77
N HIS A 79 -3.49 -1.16 -4.49
CA HIS A 79 -3.33 -1.52 -5.89
C HIS A 79 -4.00 -0.46 -6.79
N MET A 80 -3.31 -0.04 -7.84
CA MET A 80 -3.85 0.86 -8.86
C MET A 80 -3.31 0.45 -10.24
N GLU A 81 -4.17 -0.06 -11.11
CA GLU A 81 -3.82 -0.43 -12.49
C GLU A 81 -2.60 -1.37 -12.57
N ASN A 82 -1.43 -0.87 -13.00
CA ASN A 82 -0.20 -1.63 -13.15
C ASN A 82 0.84 -1.32 -12.05
N ILE A 83 0.42 -0.68 -10.95
CA ILE A 83 1.26 -0.38 -9.80
C ILE A 83 0.65 -0.87 -8.50
N ILE A 84 1.51 -1.31 -7.58
CA ILE A 84 1.17 -1.51 -6.18
C ILE A 84 1.99 -0.50 -5.39
N ASN A 85 1.29 0.32 -4.63
CA ASN A 85 1.88 1.32 -3.77
C ASN A 85 1.94 0.83 -2.33
N ARG A 86 2.84 1.40 -1.54
CA ARG A 86 2.84 1.29 -0.08
C ARG A 86 3.28 2.59 0.58
N CYS A 87 2.75 2.87 1.76
CA CYS A 87 3.30 3.85 2.68
C CYS A 87 3.42 3.22 4.08
N VAL A 88 4.20 3.86 4.94
CA VAL A 88 4.17 3.58 6.38
C VAL A 88 2.74 3.80 6.87
N SER A 89 2.17 2.89 7.64
CA SER A 89 0.73 2.91 7.98
C SER A 89 0.30 4.19 8.71
N GLU A 90 1.20 4.76 9.52
CA GLU A 90 0.99 6.04 10.19
C GLU A 90 0.87 7.21 9.18
N ASP A 91 1.34 7.06 7.95
CA ASP A 91 1.29 8.08 6.91
C ASP A 91 0.06 8.01 5.99
N THR A 92 -0.89 7.11 6.30
CA THR A 92 -2.24 7.17 5.71
C THR A 92 -2.94 8.49 6.04
N PHE A 93 -3.91 8.87 5.22
CA PHE A 93 -4.61 10.16 5.35
C PHE A 93 -5.28 10.29 6.73
N HIS A 94 -6.07 9.31 7.15
CA HIS A 94 -6.78 9.35 8.43
C HIS A 94 -5.87 9.35 9.65
N GLU A 95 -4.77 8.58 9.64
CA GLU A 95 -3.84 8.60 10.78
C GLU A 95 -3.08 9.93 10.86
N ARG A 96 -2.76 10.56 9.72
CA ARG A 96 -2.20 11.93 9.71
C ARG A 96 -3.21 12.98 10.14
N GLU A 97 -4.47 12.87 9.75
CA GLU A 97 -5.56 13.74 10.22
C GLU A 97 -5.71 13.65 11.75
N LYS A 98 -5.89 12.44 12.27
CA LYS A 98 -6.03 12.14 13.69
C LYS A 98 -4.85 12.61 14.53
N SER A 99 -3.64 12.58 13.97
CA SER A 99 -2.41 13.02 14.65
C SER A 99 -2.02 14.48 14.38
N GLY A 100 -2.83 15.25 13.63
CA GLY A 100 -2.55 16.66 13.33
C GLY A 100 -1.35 16.88 12.40
N ARG A 101 -0.96 15.85 11.64
CA ARG A 101 0.19 15.82 10.71
C ARG A 101 -0.20 15.98 9.24
N LEU A 102 -1.41 16.47 8.95
CA LEU A 102 -1.76 16.84 7.58
C LEU A 102 -0.77 17.89 7.03
N PRO A 103 -0.35 17.79 5.75
CA PRO A 103 0.52 18.78 5.14
C PRO A 103 -0.10 20.18 5.17
N GLU A 104 0.71 21.23 5.18
CA GLU A 104 0.25 22.63 5.37
C GLU A 104 -0.82 23.08 4.37
N ASN A 105 -0.77 22.58 3.13
CA ASN A 105 -1.77 22.90 2.11
C ASN A 105 -3.15 22.26 2.37
N PHE A 106 -3.32 21.57 3.50
CA PHE A 106 -4.57 20.96 3.97
C PHE A 106 -4.99 21.43 5.37
N LYS A 107 -4.26 22.40 5.95
CA LYS A 107 -4.67 23.13 7.16
C LYS A 107 -5.38 24.42 6.76
#